data_AF-A0A0H2M2P2-F1
#
_entry.id   AF-A0A0H2M2P2-F1
#
_cell.length_a   1.000
_cell.length_b   1.000
_cell.length_c   1.000
_cell.angle_alpha   90.00
_cell.angle_beta   90.00
_cell.angle_gamma   90.00
#
_symmetry.space_group_name_H-M   'P 1'
#
loop_
_entity.id
_entity.type
_entity.pdbx_description
1 polymer ?
#
loop_
_entity_poly.entity_id
_entity_poly.type
_entity_poly.pdbx_seq_one_letter_code
_entity_poly.pdbx_strand_id
1 'polypeptide(L)'
;MLHRTLFAPLSAAVLAVATLAPLAASAAGEFHFAPTEAGVERYPDHLRLDPSRDKVVAELEAAQKQPAWNAVSRGAPWPASRAGQPATREAVAAEAIKAMREGTIPSGER
;
A
#
# COMPACT_ATOMS: atom_id res chain seq x y z
N MET A 1 60.88 -34.70 -2.33
CA MET A 1 59.73 -35.61 -2.57
C MET A 1 58.71 -35.66 -1.43
N LEU A 2 58.83 -34.85 -0.36
CA LEU A 2 57.89 -34.84 0.78
C LEU A 2 56.79 -33.75 0.70
N HIS A 3 56.78 -32.97 -0.38
CA HIS A 3 55.86 -31.84 -0.60
C HIS A 3 54.74 -32.18 -1.59
N ARG A 4 54.54 -33.47 -1.94
CA ARG A 4 53.50 -33.86 -2.92
C ARG A 4 52.37 -34.71 -2.32
N THR A 5 52.51 -35.17 -1.09
CA THR A 5 51.53 -36.05 -0.42
C THR A 5 50.64 -35.35 0.61
N LEU A 6 50.96 -34.12 1.01
CA LEU A 6 50.16 -33.33 1.98
C LEU A 6 49.28 -32.24 1.34
N PHE A 7 49.51 -31.87 0.08
CA PHE A 7 48.73 -30.83 -0.61
C PHE A 7 47.47 -31.36 -1.30
N ALA A 8 47.40 -32.66 -1.58
CA ALA A 8 46.24 -33.28 -2.21
C ALA A 8 44.99 -33.33 -1.29
N PRO A 9 45.05 -33.75 0.00
CA PRO A 9 43.85 -33.82 0.84
C PRO A 9 43.35 -32.43 1.27
N LEU A 10 44.26 -31.45 1.40
CA LEU A 10 43.87 -30.08 1.76
C LEU A 10 43.11 -29.39 0.62
N SER A 11 43.51 -29.65 -0.63
CA SER A 11 42.85 -29.09 -1.82
C SER A 11 41.46 -29.67 -2.04
N ALA A 12 41.27 -30.97 -1.77
CA ALA A 12 39.97 -31.63 -1.89
C ALA A 12 38.96 -31.16 -0.82
N ALA A 13 39.42 -30.92 0.41
CA ALA A 13 38.57 -30.39 1.49
C ALA A 13 38.14 -28.93 1.22
N VAL A 14 39.03 -28.10 0.69
CA VAL A 14 38.71 -26.70 0.32
C VAL A 14 37.72 -26.65 -0.84
N LEU A 15 37.86 -27.52 -1.85
CA LEU A 15 36.91 -27.60 -2.95
C LEU A 15 35.51 -28.05 -2.48
N ALA A 16 35.44 -29.06 -1.60
CA ALA A 16 34.16 -29.58 -1.10
C ALA A 16 33.38 -28.54 -0.26
N VAL A 17 34.08 -27.76 0.57
CA VAL A 17 33.46 -26.66 1.34
C VAL A 17 32.97 -25.54 0.41
N ALA A 18 33.73 -25.20 -0.64
CA ALA A 18 33.33 -24.17 -1.61
C ALA A 18 32.10 -24.56 -2.45
N THR A 19 31.92 -25.85 -2.77
CA THR A 19 30.77 -26.33 -3.57
C THR A 19 29.49 -26.52 -2.76
N LEU A 20 29.60 -26.73 -1.44
CA LEU A 20 28.45 -26.97 -0.54
C LEU A 20 28.01 -25.71 0.22
N ALA A 21 28.85 -24.66 0.29
CA ALA A 21 28.47 -23.38 0.89
C ALA A 21 27.18 -22.76 0.31
N PRO A 22 26.89 -22.83 -1.01
CA PRO A 22 25.63 -22.35 -1.56
C PRO A 22 24.40 -23.16 -1.10
N LEU A 23 24.58 -24.43 -0.70
CA LEU A 23 23.49 -25.30 -0.22
C LEU A 23 23.11 -25.03 1.24
N ALA A 24 23.97 -24.35 2.01
CA ALA A 24 23.69 -23.97 3.40
C ALA A 24 22.74 -22.77 3.53
N ALA A 25 22.43 -22.10 2.41
CA ALA A 25 21.35 -21.12 2.32
C ALA A 25 19.99 -21.86 2.20
N SER A 26 19.68 -22.73 3.17
CA SER A 26 18.35 -23.33 3.28
C SER A 26 17.33 -22.27 3.70
N ALA A 27 16.23 -22.17 2.96
CA ALA A 27 15.13 -21.26 3.22
C ALA A 27 14.52 -21.50 4.62
N ALA A 28 14.45 -20.45 5.45
CA ALA A 28 13.82 -20.49 6.76
C ALA A 28 12.27 -20.53 6.70
N GLY A 29 11.68 -20.59 5.51
CA GLY A 29 10.24 -20.61 5.28
C GLY A 29 9.88 -20.66 3.79
N GLU A 30 8.59 -20.85 3.49
CA GLU A 30 8.05 -20.92 2.13
C GLU A 30 8.27 -19.64 1.31
N PHE A 31 8.33 -18.49 2.00
CA PHE A 31 8.84 -17.23 1.46
C PHE A 31 10.20 -16.95 2.08
N HIS A 32 11.26 -16.97 1.27
CA HIS A 32 12.57 -16.46 1.66
C HIS A 32 12.95 -15.35 0.68
N PHE A 33 13.25 -14.17 1.21
CA PHE A 33 13.87 -13.12 0.44
C PHE A 33 15.31 -13.01 0.92
N ALA A 34 16.25 -13.48 0.12
CA ALA A 34 17.67 -13.25 0.37
C ALA A 34 18.15 -12.13 -0.57
N PRO A 35 18.88 -11.11 -0.06
CA PRO A 35 19.46 -10.05 -0.88
C PRO A 35 20.33 -10.50 -2.07
N THR A 36 20.75 -11.75 -2.08
CA THR A 36 21.67 -12.36 -3.03
C THR A 36 21.01 -13.41 -3.92
N GLU A 37 19.67 -13.53 -3.89
CA GLU A 37 18.96 -14.52 -4.69
C GLU A 37 18.98 -14.13 -6.18
N ALA A 38 19.32 -15.10 -7.03
CA ALA A 38 19.39 -14.89 -8.47
C ALA A 38 18.00 -14.67 -9.06
N GLY A 39 17.83 -13.64 -9.89
CA GLY A 39 16.55 -13.31 -10.54
C GLY A 39 15.67 -12.32 -9.77
N VAL A 40 16.12 -11.81 -8.62
CA VAL A 40 15.43 -10.72 -7.90
C VAL A 40 15.79 -9.38 -8.51
N GLU A 41 14.82 -8.73 -9.17
CA GLU A 41 14.94 -7.33 -9.56
C GLU A 41 14.49 -6.42 -8.42
N ARG A 42 15.37 -5.52 -8.00
CA ARG A 42 15.06 -4.53 -6.95
C ARG A 42 14.69 -3.20 -7.56
N TYR A 43 13.62 -2.65 -7.01
CA TYR A 43 13.16 -1.30 -7.30
C TYR A 43 13.36 -0.45 -6.04
N PRO A 44 14.55 0.13 -5.84
CA PRO A 44 14.85 0.94 -4.65
C PRO A 44 13.90 2.14 -4.51
N ASP A 45 13.32 2.58 -5.62
CA ASP A 45 12.31 3.64 -5.63
C ASP A 45 11.02 3.23 -4.89
N HIS A 46 10.69 1.93 -4.81
CA HIS A 46 9.55 1.43 -3.99
C HIS A 46 9.86 1.39 -2.49
N LEU A 47 11.13 1.54 -2.09
CA LEU A 47 11.53 1.64 -0.69
C LEU A 47 11.47 3.07 -0.16
N ARG A 48 11.07 4.04 -1.00
CA ARG A 48 10.88 5.43 -0.58
C ARG A 48 9.72 5.51 0.42
N LEU A 49 10.05 5.93 1.64
CA LEU A 49 9.08 6.28 2.67
C LEU A 49 8.72 7.77 2.56
N ASP A 50 8.28 8.19 1.38
CA ASP A 50 7.74 9.53 1.14
C ASP A 50 6.35 9.41 0.49
N PRO A 51 5.26 9.68 1.25
CA PRO A 51 5.24 10.14 2.64
C PRO A 51 5.75 9.11 3.66
N SER A 52 6.24 9.58 4.81
CA SER A 52 6.67 8.70 5.89
C SER A 52 5.52 7.84 6.41
N ARG A 53 5.84 6.67 6.98
CA ARG A 53 4.83 5.76 7.54
C ARG A 53 3.95 6.45 8.58
N ASP A 54 4.56 7.24 9.47
CA ASP A 54 3.83 7.97 10.52
C ASP A 54 2.85 8.98 9.93
N LYS A 55 3.23 9.64 8.83
CA LYS A 55 2.33 10.55 8.11
C LYS A 55 1.15 9.81 7.49
N VAL A 56 1.38 8.67 6.85
CA VAL A 56 0.31 7.83 6.28
C VAL A 56 -0.65 7.37 7.38
N VAL A 57 -0.14 6.94 8.54
CA VAL A 57 -0.98 6.54 9.69
C VAL A 57 -1.82 7.71 10.19
N ALA A 58 -1.22 8.89 10.36
CA ALA A 58 -1.95 10.08 10.81
C ALA A 58 -3.04 10.50 9.81
N GLU A 59 -2.77 10.47 8.51
CA GLU A 59 -3.76 10.75 7.46
C GLU A 59 -4.90 9.73 7.45
N LEU A 60 -4.58 8.45 7.65
CA LEU A 60 -5.59 7.39 7.77
C LEU A 60 -6.49 7.59 8.99
N GLU A 61 -5.92 7.89 10.16
CA GLU A 61 -6.70 8.16 11.38
C GLU A 61 -7.63 9.38 11.21
N ALA A 62 -7.17 10.41 10.49
CA ALA A 62 -7.99 11.57 10.17
C ALA A 62 -9.14 11.20 9.21
N ALA A 63 -8.87 10.38 8.19
CA ALA A 63 -9.88 9.91 7.25
C ALA A 63 -10.95 9.02 7.91
N GLN A 64 -10.55 8.17 8.86
CA GLN A 64 -11.46 7.28 9.60
C GLN A 64 -12.49 8.04 10.44
N LYS A 65 -12.20 9.27 10.87
CA LYS A 65 -13.11 10.12 11.65
C LYS A 65 -14.16 10.81 10.79
N GLN A 66 -14.07 10.74 9.47
CA GLN A 66 -15.00 11.38 8.55
C GLN A 66 -16.31 10.58 8.46
N PRO A 67 -17.49 11.22 8.45
CA PRO A 67 -18.78 10.52 8.30
C PRO A 67 -18.87 9.64 7.04
N ALA A 68 -18.13 10.00 5.98
CA ALA A 68 -18.11 9.27 4.72
C ALA A 68 -17.24 7.99 4.75
N TRP A 69 -16.43 7.77 5.80
CA TRP A 69 -15.45 6.68 5.87
C TRP A 69 -16.06 5.30 5.57
N ASN A 70 -17.24 5.02 6.12
CA ASN A 70 -17.91 3.73 5.92
C ASN A 70 -18.21 3.44 4.45
N ALA A 71 -18.59 4.44 3.67
CA ALA A 71 -18.86 4.25 2.25
C ALA A 71 -17.54 4.11 1.47
N VAL A 72 -16.58 5.00 1.72
CA VAL A 72 -15.30 5.03 1.00
C VAL A 72 -14.50 3.77 1.23
N SER A 73 -14.43 3.29 2.47
CA SER A 73 -13.67 2.05 2.80
C SER A 73 -14.19 0.81 2.08
N ARG A 74 -15.39 0.87 1.47
CA ARG A 74 -15.99 -0.18 0.63
C ARG A 74 -15.94 0.13 -0.87
N GLY A 75 -15.12 1.09 -1.29
CA GLY A 75 -14.91 1.42 -2.70
C GLY A 75 -15.78 2.53 -3.27
N ALA A 76 -16.58 3.22 -2.44
CA ALA A 76 -17.25 4.43 -2.89
C ALA A 76 -16.23 5.57 -3.13
N PRO A 77 -16.46 6.47 -4.09
CA PRO A 77 -15.61 7.64 -4.28
C PRO A 77 -15.63 8.54 -3.04
N TRP A 78 -14.52 9.25 -2.79
CA TRP A 78 -14.49 10.27 -1.75
C TRP A 78 -15.51 11.36 -2.07
N PRO A 79 -16.34 11.81 -1.10
CA PRO A 79 -17.27 12.89 -1.36
C PRO A 79 -16.52 14.15 -1.77
N ALA A 80 -17.04 14.87 -2.77
CA ALA A 80 -16.50 16.18 -3.14
C ALA A 80 -16.49 17.09 -1.89
N SER A 81 -15.38 17.78 -1.67
CA SER A 81 -15.28 18.79 -0.61
C SER A 81 -16.43 19.77 -0.78
N ARG A 82 -17.31 19.86 0.24
CA ARG A 82 -18.39 20.84 0.24
C ARG A 82 -17.76 22.22 0.38
N ALA A 83 -17.64 22.94 -0.74
CA ALA A 83 -17.20 24.33 -0.71
C ALA A 83 -18.36 25.21 -0.24
N GLY A 84 -18.19 25.86 0.92
CA GLY A 84 -19.15 26.81 1.46
C GLY A 84 -20.05 26.28 2.58
N GLN A 85 -20.80 27.20 3.16
CA GLN A 85 -21.69 26.92 4.28
C GLN A 85 -22.88 26.08 3.78
N PRO A 86 -23.25 24.98 4.46
CA PRO A 86 -24.42 24.21 4.08
C PRO A 86 -25.66 25.10 4.11
N ALA A 87 -26.51 25.00 3.09
CA ALA A 87 -27.79 25.69 3.08
C ALA A 87 -28.61 25.30 4.31
N THR A 88 -29.28 26.27 4.93
CA THR A 88 -30.22 25.98 6.01
C THR A 88 -31.45 25.28 5.43
N ARG A 89 -32.23 24.61 6.30
CA ARG A 89 -33.46 23.96 5.84
C ARG A 89 -34.44 24.95 5.22
N GLU A 90 -34.49 26.16 5.76
CA GLU A 90 -35.35 27.25 5.28
C GLU A 90 -34.92 27.71 3.88
N ALA A 91 -33.61 27.84 3.65
CA ALA A 91 -33.06 28.20 2.35
C ALA A 91 -33.40 27.13 1.29
N VAL A 92 -33.24 25.84 1.64
CA VAL A 92 -33.59 24.72 0.76
C VAL A 92 -35.09 24.70 0.47
N ALA A 93 -35.94 24.94 1.48
CA ALA A 93 -37.39 24.98 1.30
C ALA A 93 -37.81 26.14 0.37
N ALA A 94 -37.22 27.33 0.54
CA ALA A 94 -37.48 28.47 -0.32
C ALA A 94 -37.05 28.20 -1.77
N GLU A 95 -35.90 27.57 -1.97
CA GLU A 95 -35.41 27.16 -3.30
C GLU A 95 -36.35 26.13 -3.95
N ALA A 96 -36.79 25.12 -3.19
CA ALA A 96 -37.75 24.13 -3.67
C ALA A 96 -39.08 24.78 -4.09
N ILE A 97 -39.62 25.71 -3.29
CA ILE A 97 -40.85 26.44 -3.63
C ILE A 97 -40.67 27.27 -4.90
N LYS A 98 -39.53 27.95 -5.03
CA LYS A 98 -39.20 28.71 -6.25
C LYS A 98 -39.15 27.78 -7.47
N ALA A 99 -38.46 26.65 -7.38
CA ALA A 99 -38.35 25.66 -8.45
C ALA A 99 -39.71 25.05 -8.85
N MET A 100 -40.59 24.79 -7.88
CA MET A 100 -41.97 24.34 -8.15
C MET A 100 -42.76 25.41 -8.93
N ARG A 101 -42.62 26.69 -8.56
CA ARG A 101 -43.27 27.81 -9.28
C ARG A 101 -42.73 27.99 -10.70
N GLU A 102 -41.44 27.74 -10.89
CA GLU A 102 -40.76 27.78 -12.19
C GLU A 102 -41.00 26.52 -13.04
N GLY A 103 -41.66 25.49 -12.49
CA GLY A 103 -41.97 24.24 -13.17
C GLY A 103 -40.77 23.32 -13.42
N THR A 104 -39.64 23.57 -12.76
CA THR A 104 -38.42 22.74 -12.91
C THR A 104 -38.45 21.47 -12.07
N ILE A 105 -39.27 21.44 -11.01
CA ILE A 105 -39.55 20.24 -10.22
C ILE A 105 -41.06 20.07 -9.99
N PRO A 106 -41.59 18.82 -9.92
CA PRO A 106 -43.01 18.57 -9.69
C PRO A 106 -43.45 19.05 -8.31
N SER A 107 -44.62 19.69 -8.25
CA SER A 107 -45.20 20.24 -7.01
C SER A 107 -45.73 19.19 -6.01
N GLY A 108 -45.58 17.90 -6.30
CA GLY A 108 -46.07 16.81 -5.44
C GLY A 108 -47.59 16.62 -5.43
N GLU A 109 -48.37 17.47 -6.08
CA GLU A 109 -49.79 17.22 -6.33
C GLU A 109 -49.93 16.23 -7.50
N ARG A 110 -50.24 14.97 -7.16
CA ARG A 110 -50.91 14.01 -8.03
C ARG A 110 -52.20 13.56 -7.35
#